data_AF-A0A7X8B3N3-F1
#
_entry.id   AF-A0A7X8B3N3-F1
#
_cell.length_a   1.000
_cell.length_b   1.000
_cell.length_c   1.000
_cell.angle_alpha   90.00
_cell.angle_beta   90.00
_cell.angle_gamma   90.00
#
_symmetry.space_group_name_H-M   'P 1'
#
loop_
_entity.id
_entity.type
_entity.pdbx_description
1 polymer ?
#
loop_
_entity_poly.entity_id
_entity_poly.type
_entity_poly.pdbx_seq_one_letter_code
_entity_poly.pdbx_strand_id
1 'polypeptide(L)'
;MKKVVWGIAAVFLLAGMAWADSRPGIIPQMQECMQSHGSPAQYTAVLQKYCDPGIMRQAMGLLVIKKPYVIKTEQNGAAVCYTVEGTTEETSREIPADSLQTYNVCWENGRVVSLEFYGAKPRVHQEIIPEMRECMRAHGSPAEYEAVLKKYCDPDIIRQAMGLLVVKEPYVVKTERKGPLTIYTVEGRTVGTSSEIPSDVVQRYRVSWRNAKVVSLEFLGPKTAAGKP
;
A
#
# COMPACT_ATOMS: atom_id res chain seq x y z
N MET A 1 -51.70 10.32 51.24
CA MET A 1 -50.76 9.30 51.78
C MET A 1 -49.96 8.70 50.63
N LYS A 2 -48.65 8.51 50.86
CA LYS A 2 -47.55 7.98 50.00
C LYS A 2 -47.98 6.78 49.11
N LYS A 3 -47.44 6.50 47.92
CA LYS A 3 -46.00 6.32 47.57
C LYS A 3 -45.72 6.50 46.06
N VAL A 4 -44.49 6.93 45.80
CA VAL A 4 -43.76 7.05 44.53
C VAL A 4 -42.97 5.77 44.25
N VAL A 5 -42.93 5.29 42.99
CA VAL A 5 -41.94 4.34 42.39
C VAL A 5 -41.93 4.63 40.87
N TRP A 6 -41.08 5.49 40.28
CA TRP A 6 -39.74 5.25 39.67
C TRP A 6 -39.59 3.84 39.04
N GLY A 7 -39.24 3.58 37.78
CA GLY A 7 -38.75 4.37 36.65
C GLY A 7 -38.17 3.40 35.59
N ILE A 8 -37.99 3.90 34.37
CA ILE A 8 -37.00 3.48 33.35
C ILE A 8 -37.17 2.07 32.75
N ALA A 9 -37.91 1.98 31.64
CA ALA A 9 -37.67 0.94 30.63
C ALA A 9 -36.55 1.44 29.70
N ALA A 10 -35.36 0.86 29.86
CA ALA A 10 -34.14 1.22 29.16
C ALA A 10 -34.25 0.95 27.65
N VAL A 11 -33.93 1.97 26.88
CA VAL A 11 -33.64 1.93 25.44
C VAL A 11 -32.38 1.08 25.24
N PHE A 12 -32.54 -0.17 24.79
CA PHE A 12 -31.45 -0.97 24.25
C PHE A 12 -31.46 -0.87 22.72
N LEU A 13 -30.95 0.26 22.23
CA LEU A 13 -30.47 0.40 20.85
C LEU A 13 -29.03 0.90 20.99
N LEU A 14 -28.06 -0.01 20.93
CA LEU A 14 -26.66 0.25 20.57
C LEU A 14 -25.86 -1.06 20.70
N ALA A 15 -25.94 -1.88 19.65
CA ALA A 15 -24.89 -2.84 19.34
C ALA A 15 -24.77 -2.90 17.82
N GLY A 16 -24.39 -1.76 17.22
CA GLY A 16 -23.81 -1.74 15.89
C GLY A 16 -22.46 -2.43 15.98
N MET A 17 -22.45 -3.76 15.83
CA MET A 17 -21.24 -4.49 15.51
C MET A 17 -20.85 -4.07 14.08
N ALA A 18 -20.10 -2.96 13.98
CA ALA A 18 -19.28 -2.71 12.82
C ALA A 18 -18.20 -3.80 12.86
N TRP A 19 -18.39 -4.84 12.06
CA TRP A 19 -17.35 -5.77 11.70
C TRP A 19 -16.33 -4.95 10.90
N ALA A 20 -15.38 -4.35 11.59
CA ALA A 20 -14.20 -3.78 10.96
C ALA A 20 -13.35 -4.98 10.53
N ASP A 21 -13.15 -5.11 9.23
CA ASP A 21 -12.20 -6.04 8.61
C ASP A 21 -10.80 -5.86 9.24
N SER A 22 -10.53 -6.58 10.32
CA SER A 22 -9.22 -6.60 10.95
C SER A 22 -8.32 -7.46 10.07
N ARG A 23 -7.57 -6.82 9.16
CA ARG A 23 -6.48 -7.46 8.43
C ARG A 23 -5.53 -8.09 9.47
N PRO A 24 -5.10 -9.36 9.31
CA PRO A 24 -4.25 -10.03 10.28
C PRO A 24 -3.01 -9.18 10.59
N GLY A 25 -2.78 -8.86 11.87
CA GLY A 25 -1.59 -8.15 12.35
C GLY A 25 -1.72 -6.62 12.50
N ILE A 26 -2.84 -6.01 12.12
CA ILE A 26 -3.09 -4.57 12.37
C ILE A 26 -3.91 -4.41 13.65
N ILE A 27 -3.39 -3.69 14.64
CA ILE A 27 -4.13 -3.41 15.88
C ILE A 27 -5.30 -2.44 15.64
N PRO A 28 -6.39 -2.53 16.41
CA PRO A 28 -7.57 -1.67 16.22
C PRO A 28 -7.26 -0.17 16.23
N GLN A 29 -6.33 0.27 17.09
CA GLN A 29 -5.93 1.68 17.19
C GLN A 29 -5.25 2.16 15.90
N MET A 30 -4.43 1.31 15.29
CA MET A 30 -3.79 1.60 14.01
C MET A 30 -4.81 1.65 12.87
N GLN A 31 -5.80 0.74 12.89
CA GLN A 31 -6.89 0.74 11.93
C GLN A 31 -7.72 2.03 12.03
N GLU A 32 -8.05 2.49 13.24
CA GLU A 32 -8.73 3.76 13.48
C GLU A 32 -7.92 4.95 12.95
N CYS A 33 -6.61 4.99 13.24
CA CYS A 33 -5.70 6.00 12.67
C CYS A 33 -5.76 6.02 11.14
N MET A 34 -5.64 4.88 10.47
CA MET A 34 -5.68 4.81 9.00
C MET A 34 -7.01 5.30 8.41
N GLN A 35 -8.13 5.06 9.09
CA GLN A 35 -9.46 5.48 8.63
C GLN A 35 -9.75 6.96 8.90
N SER A 36 -9.03 7.57 9.84
CA SER A 36 -9.25 8.97 10.24
C SER A 36 -8.74 10.01 9.25
N HIS A 37 -8.05 9.58 8.19
CA HIS A 37 -7.58 10.43 7.10
C HIS A 37 -8.70 10.93 6.14
N GLY A 38 -9.97 10.85 6.54
CA GLY A 38 -11.08 11.44 5.77
C GLY A 38 -11.13 12.96 5.83
N SER A 39 -10.55 13.57 6.88
CA SER A 39 -10.40 15.02 7.01
C SER A 39 -9.33 15.39 8.06
N PRO A 40 -8.76 16.61 8.03
CA PRO A 40 -7.82 17.06 9.06
C PRO A 40 -8.40 17.03 10.48
N ALA A 41 -9.69 17.33 10.64
CA ALA A 41 -10.36 17.32 11.93
C ALA A 41 -10.49 15.90 12.50
N GLN A 42 -10.89 14.93 11.67
CA GLN A 42 -10.96 13.52 12.07
C GLN A 42 -9.59 12.97 12.43
N TYR A 43 -8.56 13.28 11.62
CA TYR A 43 -7.19 12.86 11.87
C TYR A 43 -6.67 13.44 13.19
N THR A 44 -6.88 14.75 13.42
CA THR A 44 -6.49 15.43 14.66
C THR A 44 -7.15 14.77 15.89
N ALA A 45 -8.46 14.50 15.83
CA ALA A 45 -9.20 13.91 16.94
C ALA A 45 -8.68 12.51 17.30
N VAL A 46 -8.24 11.72 16.32
CA VAL A 46 -7.65 10.40 16.56
C VAL A 46 -6.23 10.51 17.10
N LEU A 47 -5.40 11.41 16.56
CA LEU A 47 -4.05 11.64 17.11
C LEU A 47 -4.08 12.11 18.56
N GLN A 48 -5.08 12.90 18.97
CA GLN A 48 -5.25 13.32 20.38
C GLN A 48 -5.46 12.13 21.34
N LYS A 49 -6.04 11.02 20.87
CA LYS A 49 -6.23 9.82 21.70
C LYS A 49 -4.91 9.07 21.92
N TYR A 50 -4.06 9.02 20.89
CA TYR A 50 -2.97 8.04 20.82
C TYR A 50 -1.57 8.63 20.87
N CYS A 51 -1.41 9.92 20.57
CA CYS A 51 -0.09 10.56 20.48
C CYS A 51 0.17 11.49 21.68
N ASP A 52 1.45 11.64 22.02
CA ASP A 52 1.90 12.75 22.87
C ASP A 52 1.94 14.04 22.05
N PRO A 53 1.87 15.23 22.69
CA PRO A 53 1.84 16.52 21.97
C PRO A 53 3.00 16.72 20.98
N GLY A 54 4.19 16.18 21.28
CA GLY A 54 5.35 16.24 20.38
C GLY A 54 5.16 15.45 19.09
N ILE A 55 4.70 14.20 19.21
CA ILE A 55 4.40 13.32 18.07
C ILE A 55 3.20 13.86 17.29
N MET A 56 2.18 14.39 17.98
CA MET A 56 1.03 15.01 17.33
C MET A 56 1.46 16.19 16.45
N ARG A 57 2.35 17.06 16.94
CA ARG A 57 2.89 18.17 16.13
C ARG A 57 3.59 17.68 14.88
N GLN A 58 4.37 16.60 14.99
CA GLN A 58 5.06 15.99 13.86
C GLN A 58 4.08 15.38 12.84
N ALA A 59 3.06 14.66 13.33
CA ALA A 59 2.03 14.04 12.50
C ALA A 59 1.17 15.07 11.74
N MET A 60 0.78 16.15 12.44
CA MET A 60 -0.03 17.22 11.85
C MET A 60 0.76 18.08 10.86
N GLY A 61 2.09 18.14 10.98
CA GLY A 61 2.96 18.87 10.05
C GLY A 61 3.04 18.28 8.64
N LEU A 62 2.69 17.00 8.46
CA LEU A 62 2.85 16.26 7.20
C LEU A 62 1.53 15.78 6.57
N LEU A 63 0.40 16.17 7.16
CA LEU A 63 -0.93 16.20 6.57
C LEU A 63 -1.58 14.83 6.24
N VAL A 64 -2.84 14.94 5.83
CA VAL A 64 -3.77 13.84 5.55
C VAL A 64 -3.27 13.01 4.36
N ILE A 65 -3.06 11.72 4.60
CA ILE A 65 -2.61 10.74 3.61
C ILE A 65 -3.85 10.04 3.05
N LYS A 66 -4.06 10.11 1.73
CA LYS A 66 -5.10 9.37 1.02
C LYS A 66 -4.78 7.89 1.02
N LYS A 67 -5.79 7.10 1.40
CA LYS A 67 -5.81 5.63 1.31
C LYS A 67 -4.54 5.00 1.90
N PRO A 68 -4.17 5.30 3.16
CA PRO A 68 -2.98 4.71 3.75
C PRO A 68 -3.16 3.19 3.86
N TYR A 69 -2.09 2.45 3.60
CA TYR A 69 -2.05 1.01 3.79
C TYR A 69 -0.71 0.56 4.37
N VAL A 70 -0.78 -0.42 5.27
CA VAL A 70 0.40 -1.05 5.86
C VAL A 70 1.09 -1.94 4.81
N ILE A 71 2.39 -1.74 4.62
CA ILE A 71 3.25 -2.59 3.76
C ILE A 71 4.16 -3.51 4.56
N LYS A 72 4.37 -3.24 5.84
CA LYS A 72 5.21 -4.03 6.73
C LYS A 72 4.73 -3.90 8.16
N THR A 73 4.76 -5.00 8.91
CA THR A 73 4.51 -5.05 10.35
C THR A 73 5.67 -5.76 11.02
N GLU A 74 6.21 -5.19 12.08
CA GLU A 74 7.35 -5.72 12.82
C GLU A 74 7.08 -5.65 14.32
N GLN A 75 7.43 -6.71 15.04
CA GLN A 75 7.45 -6.68 16.51
C GLN A 75 8.85 -6.24 16.95
N ASN A 76 8.95 -5.14 17.69
CA ASN A 76 10.20 -4.62 18.24
C ASN A 76 10.07 -4.51 19.76
N GLY A 77 10.46 -5.58 20.47
CA GLY A 77 10.24 -5.67 21.92
C GLY A 77 8.75 -5.63 22.26
N ALA A 78 8.36 -4.72 23.16
CA ALA A 78 6.96 -4.49 23.52
C ALA A 78 6.16 -3.68 22.47
N ALA A 79 6.84 -3.07 21.50
CA ALA A 79 6.22 -2.26 20.47
C ALA A 79 5.89 -3.06 19.20
N VAL A 80 4.79 -2.70 18.54
CA VAL A 80 4.47 -3.12 17.17
C VAL A 80 4.67 -1.94 16.22
N CYS A 81 5.52 -2.11 15.22
CA CYS A 81 5.87 -1.09 14.26
C CYS A 81 5.27 -1.41 12.89
N TYR A 82 4.70 -0.39 12.25
CA TYR A 82 4.11 -0.48 10.93
C TYR A 82 4.85 0.44 9.97
N THR A 83 5.23 -0.08 8.81
CA THR A 83 5.57 0.75 7.66
C THR A 83 4.31 0.96 6.84
N VAL A 84 3.96 2.22 6.62
CA VAL A 84 2.75 2.63 5.94
C VAL A 84 3.11 3.42 4.70
N GLU A 85 2.36 3.15 3.63
CA GLU A 85 2.40 3.95 2.41
C GLU A 85 1.04 4.60 2.17
N GLY A 86 1.05 5.79 1.58
CA GLY A 86 -0.15 6.41 1.04
C GLY A 86 0.17 7.70 0.32
N THR A 87 -0.85 8.31 -0.28
CA THR A 87 -0.65 9.43 -1.21
C THR A 87 -1.00 10.75 -0.52
N THR A 88 -0.17 11.79 -0.65
CA THR A 88 -0.50 13.10 -0.09
C THR A 88 -1.72 13.73 -0.75
N GLU A 89 -2.63 14.24 0.07
CA GLU A 89 -3.60 15.23 -0.38
C GLU A 89 -2.92 16.61 -0.45
N GLU A 90 -3.27 17.42 -1.46
CA GLU A 90 -2.78 18.79 -1.55
C GLU A 90 -3.26 19.58 -0.33
N THR A 91 -2.34 19.83 0.58
CA THR A 91 -2.65 20.37 1.91
C THR A 91 -1.66 21.46 2.32
N SER A 92 -0.51 21.55 1.65
CA SER A 92 0.42 22.67 1.72
C SER A 92 1.15 22.81 0.38
N ARG A 93 1.71 24.01 0.11
CA ARG A 93 2.55 24.25 -1.08
C ARG A 93 3.91 23.55 -1.02
N GLU A 94 4.31 23.09 0.16
CA GLU A 94 5.63 22.51 0.43
C GLU A 94 5.71 21.02 0.08
N ILE A 95 4.57 20.33 0.05
CA ILE A 95 4.48 18.90 -0.26
C ILE A 95 3.72 18.75 -1.58
N PRO A 96 4.33 18.18 -2.63
CA PRO A 96 3.62 17.94 -3.88
C PRO A 96 2.38 17.09 -3.64
N ALA A 97 1.25 17.53 -4.18
CA ALA A 97 0.05 16.71 -4.26
C ALA A 97 0.37 15.40 -5.01
N ASP A 98 -0.36 14.34 -4.67
CA ASP A 98 -0.23 13.04 -5.32
C ASP A 98 1.21 12.46 -5.25
N SER A 99 1.89 12.70 -4.14
CA SER A 99 3.18 12.09 -3.85
C SER A 99 2.99 10.88 -2.93
N LEU A 100 3.63 9.75 -3.28
CA LEU A 100 3.67 8.59 -2.41
C LEU A 100 4.57 8.91 -1.22
N GLN A 101 3.99 8.91 -0.03
CA GLN A 101 4.69 9.04 1.24
C GLN A 101 4.88 7.66 1.86
N THR A 102 5.99 7.52 2.56
CA THR A 102 6.25 6.35 3.40
C THR A 102 6.62 6.84 4.78
N TYR A 103 6.00 6.24 5.80
CA TYR A 103 6.31 6.53 7.18
C TYR A 103 6.27 5.26 8.02
N ASN A 104 7.06 5.26 9.08
CA ASN A 104 7.03 4.25 10.12
C ASN A 104 6.29 4.80 11.34
N VAL A 105 5.43 3.97 11.92
CA VAL A 105 4.72 4.27 13.17
C VAL A 105 4.83 3.09 14.11
N CYS A 106 5.33 3.32 15.31
CA CYS A 106 5.44 2.30 16.35
C CYS A 106 4.45 2.54 17.47
N TRP A 107 3.80 1.47 17.90
CA TRP A 107 2.78 1.46 18.94
C TRP A 107 3.24 0.62 20.11
N GLU A 108 3.09 1.14 21.32
CA GLU A 108 3.35 0.43 22.56
C GLU A 108 2.27 0.79 23.58
N ASN A 109 1.70 -0.20 24.27
CA ASN A 109 0.64 0.01 25.27
C ASN A 109 -0.55 0.86 24.75
N GLY A 110 -0.90 0.70 23.46
CA GLY A 110 -2.00 1.42 22.82
C GLY A 110 -1.69 2.90 22.49
N ARG A 111 -0.44 3.33 22.63
CA ARG A 111 0.04 4.69 22.34
C ARG A 111 1.02 4.67 21.18
N VAL A 112 1.06 5.75 20.40
CA VAL A 112 2.13 5.98 19.41
C VAL A 112 3.38 6.43 20.15
N VAL A 113 4.44 5.64 20.09
CA VAL A 113 5.73 5.92 20.75
C VAL A 113 6.79 6.43 19.79
N SER A 114 6.64 6.17 18.49
CA SER A 114 7.52 6.71 17.47
C SER A 114 6.76 6.93 16.17
N LEU A 115 7.10 8.02 15.49
CA LEU A 115 6.62 8.37 14.17
C LEU A 115 7.81 8.90 13.38
N GLU A 116 8.18 8.21 12.31
CA GLU A 116 9.30 8.59 11.46
C GLU A 116 8.81 8.71 10.02
N PHE A 117 9.00 9.88 9.43
CA PHE A 117 8.66 10.13 8.04
C PHE A 117 9.94 10.01 7.22
N TYR A 118 9.90 9.19 6.17
CA TYR A 118 11.02 9.07 5.24
C TYR A 118 11.02 10.16 4.16
N GLY A 119 10.11 11.14 4.27
CA GLY A 119 9.81 12.15 3.25
C GLY A 119 9.01 11.55 2.09
N ALA A 120 8.69 12.40 1.10
CA ALA A 120 8.27 11.88 -0.19
C ALA A 120 9.35 10.89 -0.61
N LYS A 121 8.98 9.64 -0.93
CA LYS A 121 9.90 8.85 -1.75
C LYS A 121 10.31 9.79 -2.87
N PRO A 122 11.62 9.97 -3.15
CA PRO A 122 12.02 10.68 -4.34
C PRO A 122 11.11 10.13 -5.43
N ARG A 123 10.40 11.01 -6.14
CA ARG A 123 10.04 10.65 -7.51
C ARG A 123 11.41 10.43 -8.13
N VAL A 124 11.93 9.21 -8.01
CA VAL A 124 12.77 8.68 -9.05
C VAL A 124 11.80 8.84 -10.20
N HIS A 125 12.00 9.90 -10.98
CA HIS A 125 11.43 10.00 -12.30
C HIS A 125 12.13 8.84 -13.00
N GLN A 126 11.66 7.63 -12.72
CA GLN A 126 12.00 6.45 -13.44
C GLN A 126 11.39 6.81 -14.77
N GLU A 127 12.26 7.19 -15.68
CA GLU A 127 11.91 7.43 -17.06
C GLU A 127 11.48 6.07 -17.59
N ILE A 128 10.25 5.70 -17.25
CA ILE A 128 9.60 4.48 -17.70
C ILE A 128 9.27 4.80 -19.15
N ILE A 129 9.90 4.08 -20.06
CA ILE A 129 9.67 4.24 -21.49
C ILE A 129 8.18 4.02 -21.83
N PRO A 130 7.64 4.69 -22.87
CA PRO A 130 6.23 4.58 -23.25
C PRO A 130 5.72 3.14 -23.40
N GLU A 131 6.54 2.26 -23.96
CA GLU A 131 6.24 0.85 -24.21
C GLU A 131 6.02 0.08 -22.90
N MET A 132 6.86 0.34 -21.90
CA MET A 132 6.70 -0.25 -20.57
C MET A 132 5.43 0.27 -19.87
N ARG A 133 5.08 1.55 -20.06
CA ARG A 133 3.81 2.09 -19.55
C ARG A 133 2.60 1.43 -20.22
N GLU A 134 2.68 1.16 -21.51
CA GLU A 134 1.63 0.46 -22.25
C GLU A 134 1.45 -0.96 -21.71
N CYS A 135 2.54 -1.73 -21.53
CA CYS A 135 2.49 -3.06 -20.91
C CYS A 135 1.84 -3.03 -19.52
N MET A 136 2.22 -2.07 -18.67
CA MET A 136 1.64 -1.95 -17.32
C MET A 136 0.13 -1.65 -17.34
N ARG A 137 -0.35 -0.83 -18.27
CA ARG A 137 -1.78 -0.52 -18.41
C ARG A 137 -2.60 -1.68 -18.97
N ALA A 138 -1.97 -2.53 -19.77
CA ALA A 138 -2.64 -3.65 -20.46
C ALA A 138 -3.04 -4.79 -19.51
N HIS A 139 -2.66 -4.72 -18.24
CA HIS A 139 -3.12 -5.65 -17.19
C HIS A 139 -4.60 -5.46 -16.80
N GLY A 140 -5.45 -4.86 -17.64
CA GLY A 140 -6.91 -4.85 -17.46
C GLY A 140 -7.53 -6.22 -17.71
N SER A 141 -6.98 -7.00 -18.65
CA SER A 141 -7.43 -8.36 -18.97
C SER A 141 -6.31 -9.19 -19.63
N PRO A 142 -6.39 -10.54 -19.63
CA PRO A 142 -5.38 -11.37 -20.28
C PRO A 142 -5.26 -11.10 -21.78
N ALA A 143 -6.39 -10.87 -22.46
CA ALA A 143 -6.42 -10.61 -23.90
C ALA A 143 -5.75 -9.28 -24.27
N GLU A 144 -6.01 -8.22 -23.50
CA GLU A 144 -5.35 -6.92 -23.69
C GLU A 144 -3.85 -7.01 -23.40
N TYR A 145 -3.48 -7.69 -22.33
CA TYR A 145 -2.07 -7.89 -21.98
C TYR A 145 -1.33 -8.66 -23.08
N GLU A 146 -1.89 -9.77 -23.56
CA GLU A 146 -1.32 -10.55 -24.66
C GLU A 146 -1.18 -9.73 -25.95
N ALA A 147 -2.20 -8.93 -26.29
CA ALA A 147 -2.17 -8.07 -27.48
C ALA A 147 -1.05 -7.02 -27.42
N VAL A 148 -0.77 -6.47 -26.24
CA VAL A 148 0.34 -5.54 -26.05
C VAL A 148 1.69 -6.26 -26.04
N LEU A 149 1.80 -7.43 -25.42
CA LEU A 149 3.04 -8.23 -25.43
C LEU A 149 3.46 -8.60 -26.87
N LYS A 150 2.51 -8.90 -27.77
CA LYS A 150 2.80 -9.16 -29.19
C LYS A 150 3.51 -8.01 -29.92
N LYS A 151 3.42 -6.78 -29.42
CA LYS A 151 4.13 -5.61 -29.98
C LYS A 151 5.61 -5.60 -29.59
N TYR A 152 5.96 -6.13 -28.42
CA TYR A 152 7.25 -5.87 -27.77
C TYR A 152 8.07 -7.13 -27.44
N CYS A 153 7.45 -8.30 -27.45
CA CYS A 153 8.04 -9.56 -26.99
C CYS A 153 8.12 -10.58 -28.12
N ASP A 154 9.17 -11.40 -28.09
CA ASP A 154 9.24 -12.62 -28.89
C ASP A 154 8.29 -13.70 -28.32
N PRO A 155 7.82 -14.67 -29.14
CA PRO A 155 6.84 -15.66 -28.72
C PRO A 155 7.16 -16.41 -27.41
N ASP A 156 8.44 -16.73 -27.18
CA ASP A 156 8.88 -17.42 -25.96
C ASP A 156 8.70 -16.55 -24.70
N ILE A 157 8.97 -15.26 -24.82
CA ILE A 157 8.77 -14.28 -23.74
C ILE A 157 7.28 -14.06 -23.51
N ILE A 158 6.46 -14.04 -24.56
CA ILE A 158 4.99 -13.95 -24.42
C ILE A 158 4.48 -15.13 -23.60
N ARG A 159 4.88 -16.37 -23.94
CA ARG A 159 4.50 -17.57 -23.21
C ARG A 159 4.88 -17.47 -21.73
N GLN A 160 6.09 -17.00 -21.45
CA GLN A 160 6.55 -16.79 -20.07
C GLN A 160 5.73 -15.71 -19.36
N ALA A 161 5.55 -14.54 -19.97
CA ALA A 161 4.84 -13.39 -19.39
C ALA A 161 3.38 -13.71 -19.08
N MET A 162 2.70 -14.44 -19.96
CA MET A 162 1.31 -14.87 -19.75
C MET A 162 1.17 -15.87 -18.60
N GLY A 163 2.25 -16.56 -18.22
CA GLY A 163 2.30 -17.42 -17.04
C GLY A 163 2.26 -16.66 -15.69
N LEU A 164 2.59 -15.36 -15.66
CA LEU A 164 2.53 -14.55 -14.43
C LEU A 164 1.10 -14.24 -13.97
N LEU A 165 0.13 -14.49 -14.85
CA LEU A 165 -1.20 -13.91 -14.76
C LEU A 165 -1.19 -12.38 -14.86
N VAL A 166 -2.37 -11.84 -15.07
CA VAL A 166 -2.62 -10.41 -15.00
C VAL A 166 -2.52 -9.96 -13.54
N VAL A 167 -1.74 -8.92 -13.27
CA VAL A 167 -1.60 -8.31 -11.94
C VAL A 167 -2.35 -6.99 -11.85
N LYS A 168 -3.02 -6.73 -10.72
CA LYS A 168 -3.69 -5.46 -10.46
C LYS A 168 -2.66 -4.39 -10.16
N GLU A 169 -2.88 -3.23 -10.77
CA GLU A 169 -2.19 -1.97 -10.48
C GLU A 169 -0.66 -2.13 -10.41
N PRO A 170 0.00 -2.67 -11.46
CA PRO A 170 1.44 -2.83 -11.44
C PRO A 170 2.15 -1.48 -11.39
N TYR A 171 3.24 -1.42 -10.64
CA TYR A 171 4.07 -0.23 -10.51
C TYR A 171 5.55 -0.59 -10.43
N VAL A 172 6.39 0.29 -10.96
CA VAL A 172 7.84 0.08 -10.98
C VAL A 172 8.43 0.50 -9.64
N VAL A 173 9.11 -0.43 -8.96
CA VAL A 173 9.81 -0.18 -7.70
C VAL A 173 11.29 0.14 -7.87
N LYS A 174 11.89 -0.25 -9.00
CA LYS A 174 13.30 0.00 -9.30
C LYS A 174 13.55 0.08 -10.80
N THR A 175 14.39 1.01 -11.23
CA THR A 175 14.96 1.06 -12.58
C THR A 175 16.48 0.95 -12.48
N GLU A 176 17.08 0.10 -13.32
CA GLU A 176 18.52 -0.04 -13.48
C GLU A 176 18.89 0.16 -14.95
N ARG A 177 19.94 0.95 -15.24
CA ARG A 177 20.53 1.06 -16.58
C ARG A 177 21.83 0.29 -16.62
N LYS A 178 21.94 -0.69 -17.53
CA LYS A 178 23.14 -1.51 -17.75
C LYS A 178 23.51 -1.51 -19.23
N GLY A 179 24.36 -0.57 -19.64
CA GLY A 179 24.69 -0.36 -21.05
C GLY A 179 23.42 -0.06 -21.86
N PRO A 180 23.10 -0.83 -22.92
CA PRO A 180 21.89 -0.62 -23.72
C PRO A 180 20.61 -1.18 -23.07
N LEU A 181 20.70 -1.74 -21.86
CA LEU A 181 19.55 -2.32 -21.15
C LEU A 181 18.96 -1.36 -20.14
N THR A 182 17.64 -1.24 -20.18
CA THR A 182 16.84 -0.66 -19.09
C THR A 182 16.08 -1.79 -18.41
N ILE A 183 16.35 -2.00 -17.13
CA ILE A 183 15.77 -3.09 -16.35
C ILE A 183 14.83 -2.50 -15.32
N TYR A 184 13.57 -2.90 -15.36
CA TYR A 184 12.55 -2.50 -14.39
C TYR A 184 12.27 -3.65 -13.45
N THR A 185 12.25 -3.38 -12.15
CA THR A 185 11.63 -4.26 -11.16
C THR A 185 10.22 -3.75 -10.90
N VAL A 186 9.23 -4.61 -11.08
CA VAL A 186 7.81 -4.29 -10.99
C VAL A 186 7.17 -5.10 -9.87
N GLU A 187 6.28 -4.44 -9.12
CA GLU A 187 5.39 -5.09 -8.16
C GLU A 187 3.94 -4.92 -8.63
N GLY A 188 3.10 -5.93 -8.39
CA GLY A 188 1.66 -5.89 -8.66
C GLY A 188 0.94 -6.99 -7.89
N ARG A 189 -0.37 -6.85 -7.66
CA ARG A 189 -1.16 -7.87 -6.92
C ARG A 189 -1.72 -8.92 -7.86
N THR A 190 -1.58 -10.19 -7.55
CA THR A 190 -2.13 -11.28 -8.35
C THR A 190 -3.67 -11.28 -8.30
N VAL A 191 -4.32 -11.52 -9.44
CA VAL A 191 -5.79 -11.64 -9.51
C VAL A 191 -6.27 -13.06 -9.14
N GLY A 192 -5.37 -14.06 -9.09
CA GLY A 192 -5.73 -15.45 -8.75
C GLY A 192 -6.43 -16.15 -9.89
N THR A 193 -5.70 -16.41 -10.95
CA THR A 193 -6.22 -16.90 -12.23
C THR A 193 -5.56 -18.22 -12.64
N SER A 194 -4.83 -18.84 -11.70
CA SER A 194 -4.36 -20.23 -11.66
C SER A 194 -4.37 -20.72 -10.20
N SER A 195 -4.54 -22.03 -9.98
CA SER A 195 -4.44 -22.67 -8.65
C SER A 195 -3.03 -22.63 -8.05
N GLU A 196 -2.01 -22.36 -8.86
CA GLU A 196 -0.60 -22.36 -8.46
C GLU A 196 -0.13 -21.01 -7.91
N ILE A 197 -0.86 -19.93 -8.19
CA ILE A 197 -0.49 -18.57 -7.76
C ILE A 197 -1.60 -18.05 -6.83
N PRO A 198 -1.31 -17.85 -5.53
CA PRO A 198 -2.29 -17.32 -4.60
C PRO A 198 -2.84 -15.98 -5.09
N SER A 199 -4.13 -15.75 -4.93
CA SER A 199 -4.76 -14.45 -5.17
C SER A 199 -4.33 -13.42 -4.12
N ASP A 200 -4.37 -12.13 -4.50
CA ASP A 200 -4.07 -11.00 -3.61
C ASP A 200 -2.68 -11.03 -2.95
N VAL A 201 -1.70 -11.65 -3.63
CA VAL A 201 -0.31 -11.62 -3.21
C VAL A 201 0.45 -10.62 -4.08
N VAL A 202 1.34 -9.84 -3.45
CA VAL A 202 2.24 -8.95 -4.17
C VAL A 202 3.28 -9.80 -4.87
N GLN A 203 3.18 -9.88 -6.19
CA GLN A 203 4.14 -10.56 -7.05
C GLN A 203 5.21 -9.57 -7.49
N ARG A 204 6.46 -10.02 -7.53
CA ARG A 204 7.57 -9.24 -8.06
C ARG A 204 8.16 -9.90 -9.31
N TYR A 205 8.47 -9.09 -10.30
CA TYR A 205 9.19 -9.52 -11.49
C TYR A 205 10.17 -8.46 -11.98
N ARG A 206 11.16 -8.87 -12.77
CA ARG A 206 12.05 -7.97 -13.51
C ARG A 206 11.78 -8.11 -15.00
N VAL A 207 11.77 -6.99 -15.70
CA VAL A 207 11.65 -6.93 -17.14
C VAL A 207 12.78 -6.09 -17.71
N SER A 208 13.54 -6.67 -18.63
CA SER A 208 14.68 -6.01 -19.28
C SER A 208 14.28 -5.58 -20.68
N TRP A 209 14.56 -4.32 -20.99
CA TRP A 209 14.27 -3.70 -22.28
C TRP A 209 15.55 -3.34 -23.01
N ARG A 210 15.55 -3.56 -24.33
CA ARG A 210 16.58 -3.09 -25.27
C ARG A 210 15.88 -2.59 -26.53
N ASN A 211 16.15 -1.36 -26.98
CA ASN A 211 15.59 -0.81 -28.23
C ASN A 211 14.07 -1.01 -28.35
N ALA A 212 13.31 -0.66 -27.30
CA ALA A 212 11.86 -0.83 -27.23
C ALA A 212 11.33 -2.27 -27.34
N LYS A 213 12.18 -3.29 -27.17
CA LYS A 213 11.80 -4.70 -27.08
C LYS A 213 12.12 -5.28 -25.71
N VAL A 214 11.26 -6.19 -25.23
CA VAL A 214 11.54 -6.98 -24.03
C VAL A 214 12.51 -8.09 -24.41
N VAL A 215 13.64 -8.15 -23.72
CA VAL A 215 14.69 -9.16 -23.98
C VAL A 215 14.80 -10.19 -22.88
N SER A 216 14.29 -9.90 -21.69
CA SER A 216 14.16 -10.91 -20.64
C SER A 216 13.07 -10.53 -19.66
N LEU A 217 12.48 -11.57 -19.08
CA LEU A 217 11.52 -11.48 -18.00
C LEU A 217 11.91 -12.49 -16.94
N GLU A 218 11.99 -12.05 -15.68
CA GLU A 218 12.42 -12.86 -14.55
C GLU A 218 11.39 -12.76 -13.43
N PHE A 219 10.88 -13.89 -12.99
CA PHE A 219 9.93 -13.95 -11.88
C PHE A 219 10.68 -14.10 -10.56
N LEU A 220 10.51 -13.13 -9.67
CA LEU A 220 11.16 -13.13 -8.36
C LEU A 220 10.29 -13.79 -7.28
N GLY A 221 9.10 -14.27 -7.66
CA GLY A 221 8.14 -14.89 -6.76
C GLY A 221 7.28 -13.88 -5.97
N PRO A 222 6.38 -14.39 -5.14
CA PRO A 222 5.61 -13.57 -4.23
C PRO A 222 6.55 -12.88 -3.24
N LYS A 223 6.29 -11.61 -2.94
CA LYS A 223 6.93 -10.91 -1.84
C LYS A 223 6.50 -11.64 -0.57
N THR A 224 7.41 -12.43 0.00
CA THR A 224 7.18 -13.07 1.29
C THR A 224 6.77 -11.99 2.28
N ALA A 225 5.63 -12.19 2.95
CA ALA A 225 5.35 -11.43 4.15
C ALA A 225 6.57 -11.61 5.05
N ALA A 226 7.25 -10.52 5.40
CA ALA A 226 8.36 -10.58 6.32
C ALA A 226 7.86 -11.26 7.60
N GLY A 227 8.32 -12.49 7.85
CA GLY A 227 7.94 -13.25 9.02
C GLY A 227 7.74 -14.75 8.77
N LYS A 228 8.83 -15.50 8.68
CA LYS A 228 9.27 -16.42 9.75
C LYS A 228 10.68 -16.94 9.44
N PRO A 229 11.46 -17.28 10.49
CA PRO A 229 12.89 -17.59 10.37
C PRO A 229 13.19 -18.77 9.46
#